data_AF-A0A936ZSZ8-F1
#
_entry.id   AF-A0A936ZSZ8-F1
#
_cell.length_a   1.000
_cell.length_b   1.000
_cell.length_c   1.000
_cell.angle_alpha   90.00
_cell.angle_beta   90.00
_cell.angle_gamma   90.00
#
_symmetry.space_group_name_H-M   'P 1'
#
loop_
_entity.id
_entity.type
_entity.pdbx_description
1 polymer ?
#
loop_
_entity_poly.entity_id
_entity_poly.type
_entity_poly.pdbx_seq_one_letter_code
_entity_poly.pdbx_strand_id
1 'polypeptide(L)' 'MNDLRALMREFPFPGRLEAIFLRPARGRAALGAAACEALDGLGLEGDRAGFRSRNHQVAFLPTRSP' A
#
# COMPACT_ATOMS: atom_id res chain seq x y z
N MET A 1 21.48 4.30 2.29
CA MET A 1 20.09 4.60 1.86
C MET A 1 19.54 3.30 1.29
N ASN A 2 18.67 2.58 1.99
CA ASN A 2 18.18 1.27 1.54
C ASN A 2 17.19 1.46 0.38
N ASP A 3 17.58 1.04 -0.83
CA ASP A 3 16.70 0.99 -1.99
C ASP A 3 15.67 -0.14 -1.83
N LEU A 4 14.50 0.00 -2.45
CA LEU A 4 13.42 -0.98 -2.43
C LEU A 4 13.92 -2.36 -2.87
N ARG A 5 14.87 -2.42 -3.82
CA ARG A 5 15.49 -3.67 -4.26
C ARG A 5 16.27 -4.38 -3.15
N ALA A 6 16.96 -3.65 -2.29
CA ALA A 6 17.68 -4.24 -1.17
C ALA A 6 16.70 -4.81 -0.14
N LEU A 7 15.62 -4.07 0.15
CA LEU A 7 14.56 -4.50 1.06
C LEU A 7 13.84 -5.76 0.56
N MET A 8 13.52 -5.84 -0.73
CA MET A 8 12.89 -7.02 -1.33
C MET A 8 13.78 -8.26 -1.32
N ARG A 9 15.11 -8.10 -1.26
CA ARG A 9 16.04 -9.24 -1.13
C ARG A 9 16.08 -9.80 0.29
N GLU A 10 15.90 -8.94 1.29
CA GLU A 10 15.90 -9.32 2.70
C GLU A 10 14.57 -9.97 3.12
N PHE A 11 13.46 -9.51 2.54
CA PHE A 11 12.11 -10.04 2.81
C PHE A 11 11.46 -10.58 1.53
N PRO A 12 11.94 -11.71 0.97
CA PRO A 12 11.47 -12.24 -0.32
C PRO A 12 10.11 -12.95 -0.24
N PHE A 13 9.50 -13.01 0.94
CA PHE A 13 8.24 -13.71 1.18
C PHE A 13 7.08 -12.73 1.37
N PRO A 14 5.85 -13.09 0.97
CA PRO A 14 4.66 -12.31 1.27
C PRO A 14 4.53 -12.10 2.78
N GLY A 15 4.38 -10.85 3.20
CA GLY A 15 4.14 -10.49 4.60
C GLY A 15 2.65 -10.48 4.96
N ARG A 16 2.36 -10.26 6.24
CA ARG A 16 1.01 -9.99 6.74
C ARG A 16 0.79 -8.49 6.82
N LEU A 17 -0.39 -8.03 6.41
CA LEU A 17 -0.78 -6.64 6.56
C LEU A 17 -1.25 -6.40 8.01
N GLU A 18 -0.55 -5.54 8.74
CA GLU A 18 -0.85 -5.27 10.16
C GLU A 18 -1.79 -4.07 10.35
N ALA A 19 -1.64 -3.04 9.53
CA ALA A 19 -2.45 -1.82 9.60
C ALA A 19 -2.51 -1.11 8.25
N ILE A 20 -3.62 -0.40 8.02
CA ILE A 20 -3.80 0.49 6.86
C ILE A 20 -3.89 1.91 7.38
N PHE A 21 -3.12 2.82 6.77
CA PHE A 21 -3.19 4.24 7.04
C PHE A 21 -3.40 5.02 5.75
N LEU A 22 -4.42 5.86 5.71
CA LEU A 22 -4.79 6.69 4.57
C LEU A 22 -4.49 8.16 4.87
N ARG A 23 -3.87 8.87 3.93
CA ARG A 23 -3.62 10.30 4.06
C ARG A 23 -4.62 11.09 3.21
N PRO A 24 -5.59 11.78 3.81
CA PRO A 24 -6.65 12.44 3.04
C PRO A 24 -6.17 13.69 2.28
N ALA A 25 -5.15 14.40 2.78
CA ALA A 25 -4.61 15.60 2.13
C ALA A 25 -3.14 15.86 2.51
N ARG A 26 -2.48 16.80 1.80
CA ARG A 26 -1.09 17.18 2.09
C ARG A 26 -1.05 17.93 3.42
N GLY A 27 -0.09 17.59 4.29
CA GLY A 27 0.03 18.20 5.62
C GLY A 27 -1.06 17.80 6.62
N ARG A 28 -1.94 16.85 6.27
CA ARG A 28 -2.88 16.24 7.21
C ARG A 28 -2.31 14.95 7.79
N ALA A 29 -2.70 14.65 9.02
CA ALA A 29 -2.40 13.39 9.67
C ALA A 29 -2.98 12.21 8.85
N ALA A 30 -2.28 11.09 8.88
CA ALA A 30 -2.81 9.85 8.34
C ALA A 30 -3.89 9.30 9.29
N LEU A 31 -4.91 8.69 8.72
CA LEU A 31 -6.03 8.09 9.43
C LEU A 31 -5.92 6.57 9.33
N GLY A 32 -6.09 5.88 10.44
CA GLY A 32 -6.18 4.41 10.44
C GLY A 32 -7.48 3.96 9.77
N ALA A 33 -7.38 2.92 8.94
CA ALA A 33 -8.53 2.27 8.32
C ALA A 33 -8.51 0.77 8.61
N ALA A 34 -9.68 0.18 8.84
CA ALA A 34 -9.80 -1.27 8.98
C ALA A 34 -9.73 -1.98 7.61
N ALA A 35 -10.21 -1.30 6.57
CA ALA A 35 -10.20 -1.75 5.18
C ALA A 35 -10.20 -0.53 4.24
N CYS A 36 -9.73 -0.72 3.02
CA CYS A 36 -9.85 0.23 1.92
C CYS A 36 -9.82 -0.51 0.59
N GLU A 37 -10.37 0.09 -0.46
CA GLU A 37 -10.30 -0.45 -1.81
C GLU A 37 -8.97 -0.06 -2.47
N ALA A 38 -8.35 -1.02 -3.17
CA ALA A 38 -7.24 -0.72 -4.07
C ALA A 38 -7.79 -0.49 -5.48
N LEU A 39 -7.57 0.70 -6.00
CA LEU A 39 -8.00 1.10 -7.33
C LEU A 39 -6.96 0.67 -8.36
N ASP A 40 -7.38 -0.06 -9.39
CA ASP A 40 -6.46 -0.60 -10.40
C ASP A 40 -5.73 0.52 -11.16
N GLY A 41 -4.42 0.30 -11.40
CA GLY A 41 -3.53 1.31 -12.01
C GLY A 41 -3.36 2.61 -11.21
N LEU A 42 -3.90 2.65 -9.99
CA LEU A 42 -3.98 3.79 -9.08
C LEU A 42 -3.47 3.35 -7.70
N GLY A 43 -3.88 4.04 -6.63
CA GLY A 43 -3.56 3.64 -5.25
C GLY A 43 -4.81 3.24 -4.47
N LEU A 44 -4.82 3.56 -3.17
CA LEU A 44 -5.93 3.22 -2.28
C LEU A 44 -7.02 4.31 -2.34
N GLU A 45 -8.28 3.89 -2.36
CA GLU A 45 -9.42 4.80 -2.21
C GLU A 45 -9.31 5.57 -0.89
N GLY A 46 -9.58 6.89 -0.93
CA GLY A 46 -9.46 7.77 0.23
C GLY A 46 -8.04 8.22 0.57
N ASP A 47 -7.01 7.63 -0.05
CA ASP A 47 -5.66 8.19 0.01
C ASP A 47 -5.50 9.27 -1.06
N ARG A 48 -4.91 10.41 -0.65
CA ARG A 48 -4.66 11.55 -1.53
C ARG A 48 -3.76 11.19 -2.72
N ALA A 49 -2.84 10.25 -2.56
CA ALA A 49 -2.01 9.77 -3.65
C ALA A 49 -2.73 8.76 -4.55
N GLY A 50 -3.81 8.14 -4.05
CA GLY A 50 -4.60 7.12 -4.75
C GLY A 50 -5.22 7.60 -6.07
N PHE A 51 -5.51 8.89 -6.21
CA PHE A 51 -6.12 9.44 -7.43
C PHE A 51 -5.12 9.92 -8.49
N ARG A 52 -3.82 9.72 -8.28
CA ARG A 52 -2.80 10.10 -9.27
C ARG A 52 -2.08 8.85 -9.74
N SER A 53 -2.27 8.50 -11.01
CA SER A 53 -1.45 7.48 -11.66
C SER A 53 0.01 7.85 -11.52
N ARG A 54 0.70 7.06 -10.72
CA ARG A 54 2.14 6.96 -10.59
C ARG A 54 2.43 5.47 -10.53
N ASN A 55 3.67 5.06 -10.76
CA ASN A 55 4.11 3.65 -10.73
C ASN A 55 4.00 2.98 -9.33
N HIS A 56 3.08 3.41 -8.46
CA HIS A 56 2.81 2.86 -7.15
C HIS A 56 1.62 1.89 -7.26
N GLN A 57 1.88 0.65 -7.67
CA GLN A 57 0.87 -0.40 -7.63
C GLN A 57 0.83 -1.03 -6.23
N VAL A 58 -0.36 -1.20 -5.69
CA VAL A 58 -0.61 -2.06 -4.52
C VAL A 58 -1.12 -3.39 -5.05
N ALA A 59 -0.28 -4.43 -4.96
CA ALA A 59 -0.66 -5.79 -5.35
C ALA A 59 -0.88 -6.62 -4.09
N PHE A 60 -2.06 -7.24 -3.97
CA PHE A 60 -2.33 -8.26 -2.98
C PHE A 60 -2.10 -9.62 -3.61
N LEU A 61 -1.12 -10.37 -3.10
CA LEU A 61 -1.00 -11.78 -3.46
C LEU A 61 -2.08 -12.53 -2.68
N PRO A 62 -2.98 -13.28 -3.36
CA PRO A 62 -3.96 -14.09 -2.66
C PRO A 62 -3.21 -15.08 -1.77
N THR A 63 -3.40 -14.98 -0.47
CA THR A 63 -2.95 -16.02 0.45
C THR A 63 -3.79 -17.24 0.13
N ARG A 64 -3.18 -18.28 -0.46
CA ARG A 64 -3.84 -19.59 -0.60
C ARG A 64 -4.36 -19.97 0.78
N SER A 65 -5.69 -20.05 0.93
CA SER A 65 -6.25 -20.74 2.09
C SER A 65 -5.81 -22.21 2.04
N PRO A 66 -5.47 -22.82 3.19
CA PRO A 66 -5.23 -24.24 3.27
C PRO A 66 -6.49 -25.05 2.90
#